data_AF-A0A0Q4R762-F1
#
_entry.id   AF-A0A0Q4R762-F1
#
_cell.length_a   1.000
_cell.length_b   1.000
_cell.length_c   1.000
_cell.angle_alpha   90.00
_cell.angle_beta   90.00
_cell.angle_gamma   90.00
#
_symmetry.space_group_name_H-M   'P 1'
#
loop_
_entity.id
_entity.type
_entity.pdbx_description
1 polymer ?
#
loop_
_entity_poly.entity_id
_entity_poly.type
_entity_poly.pdbx_seq_one_letter_code
_entity_poly.pdbx_strand_id
1 'polypeptide(L)'
;MELGEWAGSIGISALTAAGIMWTGAKVVASKWLDSRFDSRLEAVKLEGQKQLEAVKLEGQSQLEAARHEHTGYIERMKFERSNLLDRSAKLNQREFEIIPAIWNAATSAHYAVLRLISRWQEGTNIHKMTEAHFEALLKDSPMKEHEKDELRGKTGYERTTYYSELQGWLRLREANEAVVRLNIATEEGTIFLQPETHDRIQAITDSIRKTYQYFRNNMVFELDEKLEDDPIDRYREVGDDEYQALAKYLRERYWTGDDKTAERSA
;
A
#
# COMPACT_ATOMS: atom_id res chain seq x y z
N MET A 1 67.62 122.92 13.77
CA MET A 1 68.72 121.94 13.75
C MET A 1 68.29 120.81 14.65
N GLU A 2 67.50 119.89 14.10
CA GLU A 2 67.96 118.65 13.44
C GLU A 2 68.49 117.64 14.46
N LEU A 3 67.68 116.59 14.70
CA LEU A 3 68.08 115.22 15.06
C LEU A 3 66.80 114.35 15.10
N GLY A 4 66.18 114.21 13.93
CA GLY A 4 65.18 113.18 13.66
C GLY A 4 65.78 112.24 12.64
N GLU A 5 66.40 111.14 13.08
CA GLU A 5 66.89 110.06 12.20
C GLU A 5 67.38 108.85 13.05
N TRP A 6 66.49 108.19 13.81
CA TRP A 6 66.84 106.88 14.41
C TRP A 6 65.64 105.95 14.73
N ALA A 7 64.54 106.04 13.99
CA ALA A 7 63.34 105.22 14.23
C ALA A 7 62.97 104.28 13.05
N GLY A 8 63.90 104.00 12.13
CA GLY A 8 63.57 103.50 10.79
C GLY A 8 63.99 102.07 10.41
N SER A 9 64.64 101.27 11.26
CA SER A 9 65.30 100.04 10.76
C SER A 9 65.12 98.74 11.56
N ILE A 10 64.22 98.66 12.54
CA ILE A 10 63.94 97.40 13.26
C ILE A 10 62.58 96.77 12.84
N GLY A 11 61.74 97.49 12.08
CA GLY A 11 60.36 97.06 11.79
C GLY A 11 60.13 96.08 10.63
N ILE A 12 61.12 95.84 9.75
CA ILE A 12 60.91 95.07 8.50
C ILE A 12 61.43 93.62 8.57
N SER A 13 62.28 93.30 9.54
CA SER A 13 62.80 91.93 9.76
C SER A 13 61.86 91.03 10.57
N ALA A 14 60.90 91.58 11.33
CA ALA A 14 59.93 90.77 12.09
C ALA A 14 58.76 90.26 11.23
N LEU A 15 58.28 91.04 10.25
CA LEU A 15 57.15 90.65 9.39
C LEU A 15 57.55 89.66 8.28
N THR A 16 58.79 89.72 7.78
CA THR A 16 59.33 88.73 6.83
C THR A 16 59.71 87.42 7.51
N ALA A 17 60.23 87.44 8.75
CA ALA A 17 60.47 86.23 9.53
C ALA A 17 59.16 85.53 9.96
N ALA A 18 58.12 86.29 10.34
CA ALA A 18 56.80 85.74 10.67
C ALA A 18 56.10 85.12 9.45
N GLY A 19 56.23 85.71 8.25
CA GLY A 19 55.70 85.14 7.00
C GLY A 19 56.39 83.84 6.57
N ILE A 20 57.71 83.72 6.81
CA ILE A 20 58.47 82.50 6.54
C ILE A 20 58.13 81.40 7.57
N MET A 21 57.91 81.75 8.85
CA MET A 21 57.46 80.78 9.84
C MET A 21 56.01 80.32 9.61
N TRP A 22 55.11 81.20 9.15
CA TRP A 22 53.72 80.83 8.86
C TRP A 22 53.59 79.93 7.63
N THR A 23 54.35 80.21 6.57
CA THR A 23 54.37 79.36 5.37
C THR A 23 55.03 78.01 5.64
N GLY A 24 56.11 77.97 6.42
CA GLY A 24 56.71 76.73 6.94
C GLY A 24 55.74 75.91 7.79
N ALA A 25 55.03 76.55 8.73
CA ALA A 25 54.03 75.90 9.57
C ALA A 25 52.85 75.35 8.75
N LYS A 26 52.43 76.03 7.68
CA LYS A 26 51.35 75.56 6.80
C LYS A 26 51.76 74.33 5.99
N VAL A 27 52.99 74.28 5.48
CA VAL A 27 53.50 73.12 4.74
C VAL A 27 53.67 71.91 5.67
N VAL A 28 54.19 72.12 6.88
CA VAL A 28 54.31 71.06 7.90
C VAL A 28 52.94 70.58 8.35
N ALA A 29 51.98 71.49 8.60
CA ALA A 29 50.62 71.14 8.99
C ALA A 29 49.87 70.39 7.88
N SER A 30 50.03 70.76 6.60
CA SER A 30 49.46 70.05 5.46
C SER A 30 50.01 68.63 5.36
N LYS A 31 51.33 68.46 5.35
CA LYS A 31 51.96 67.12 5.29
C LYS A 31 51.59 66.25 6.49
N TRP A 32 51.46 66.85 7.67
CA TRP A 32 51.02 66.14 8.87
C TRP A 32 49.55 65.71 8.78
N LEU A 33 48.67 66.57 8.26
CA LEU A 33 47.26 66.24 8.02
C LEU A 33 47.13 65.13 6.97
N ASP A 34 47.82 65.26 5.84
CA ASP A 34 47.80 64.27 4.75
C ASP A 34 48.27 62.90 5.25
N SER A 35 49.40 62.83 5.95
CA SER A 35 49.91 61.59 6.56
C SER A 35 48.91 60.97 7.56
N ARG A 36 48.21 61.81 8.34
CA ARG A 36 47.22 61.34 9.31
C ARG A 36 45.93 60.87 8.63
N PHE A 37 45.53 61.50 7.53
CA PHE A 37 44.41 61.05 6.72
C PHE A 37 44.72 59.77 5.99
N ASP A 38 45.89 59.65 5.37
CA ASP A 38 46.36 58.42 4.70
C ASP A 38 46.39 57.25 5.69
N SER A 39 46.97 57.46 6.87
CA SER A 39 47.00 56.44 7.93
C SER A 39 45.59 56.02 8.38
N ARG A 40 44.66 56.96 8.52
CA ARG A 40 43.26 56.66 8.87
C ARG A 40 42.53 55.95 7.74
N LEU A 41 42.80 56.33 6.50
CA LEU A 41 42.16 55.77 5.32
C LEU A 41 42.65 54.34 5.06
N GLU A 42 43.94 54.07 5.27
CA GLU A 42 44.49 52.71 5.27
C GLU A 42 43.90 51.87 6.41
N ALA A 43 43.80 52.42 7.62
CA ALA A 43 43.18 51.74 8.75
C ALA A 43 41.71 51.36 8.48
N VAL A 44 40.92 52.30 7.96
CA VAL A 44 39.51 52.06 7.60
C VAL A 44 39.38 51.06 6.46
N LYS A 45 40.26 51.10 5.44
CA LYS A 45 40.27 50.11 4.35
C LYS A 45 40.59 48.71 4.87
N LEU A 46 41.60 48.58 5.72
CA LEU A 46 41.99 47.31 6.32
C LEU A 46 40.87 46.76 7.21
N GLU A 47 40.23 47.61 8.00
CA GLU A 47 39.11 47.23 8.85
C GLU A 47 37.89 46.80 8.02
N GLY A 48 37.54 47.57 6.99
CA GLY A 48 36.47 47.21 6.05
C GLY A 48 36.75 45.89 5.33
N GLN A 49 38.01 45.64 4.93
CA GLN A 49 38.41 44.38 4.32
C GLN A 49 38.28 43.21 5.30
N LYS A 50 38.72 43.36 6.55
CA LYS A 50 38.57 42.34 7.60
C LYS A 50 37.10 42.03 7.90
N GLN A 51 36.24 43.05 8.01
CA GLN A 51 34.81 42.86 8.23
C GLN A 51 34.16 42.12 7.04
N LEU A 52 34.54 42.48 5.82
CA LEU A 52 34.03 41.82 4.62
C LEU A 52 34.47 40.34 4.52
N GLU A 53 35.71 40.04 4.89
CA GLU A 53 36.21 38.66 4.97
C GLU A 53 35.50 37.86 6.07
N ALA A 54 35.27 38.47 7.25
CA ALA A 54 34.54 37.84 8.35
C ALA A 54 33.09 37.51 7.97
N VAL A 55 32.36 38.47 7.38
CA VAL A 55 30.97 38.26 6.92
C VAL A 55 30.91 37.22 5.79
N LYS A 56 31.89 37.20 4.89
CA LYS A 56 31.97 36.16 3.85
C LYS A 56 32.19 34.78 4.45
N LEU A 57 33.09 34.65 5.41
CA LEU A 57 33.37 33.37 6.08
C LEU A 57 32.15 32.87 6.85
N GLU A 58 31.48 33.77 7.58
CA GLU A 58 30.25 33.45 8.30
C GLU A 58 29.14 33.03 7.32
N GLY A 59 28.94 33.79 6.24
CA GLY A 59 27.97 33.45 5.21
C GLY A 59 28.26 32.10 4.54
N GLN A 60 29.53 31.79 4.28
CA GLN A 60 29.93 30.47 3.76
C GLN A 60 29.64 29.35 4.76
N SER A 61 29.99 29.54 6.03
CA SER A 61 29.71 28.56 7.07
C SER A 61 28.22 28.32 7.27
N GLN A 62 27.39 29.37 7.23
CA GLN A 62 25.93 29.25 7.31
C GLN A 62 25.35 28.53 6.09
N LEU A 63 25.85 28.82 4.88
CA LEU A 63 25.43 28.14 3.66
C LEU A 63 25.83 26.66 3.67
N GLU A 64 27.02 26.32 4.15
CA GLU A 64 27.46 24.94 4.30
C GLU A 64 26.60 24.18 5.33
N ALA A 65 26.32 24.80 6.48
CA ALA A 65 25.44 24.22 7.49
C ALA A 65 24.03 23.96 6.94
N ALA A 66 23.43 24.95 6.26
CA ALA A 66 22.12 24.79 5.63
C ALA A 66 22.14 23.72 4.52
N ARG A 67 23.20 23.66 3.70
CA ARG A 67 23.37 22.61 2.69
C ARG A 67 23.45 21.22 3.32
N HIS A 68 24.20 21.07 4.40
CA HIS A 68 24.31 19.80 5.13
C HIS A 68 22.96 19.37 5.71
N GLU A 69 22.21 20.30 6.32
CA GLU A 69 20.87 20.03 6.85
C GLU A 69 19.89 19.60 5.76
N HIS A 70 19.85 20.34 4.64
CA HIS A 70 18.99 19.99 3.50
C HIS A 70 19.37 18.64 2.87
N THR A 71 20.66 18.35 2.73
CA THR A 71 21.13 17.06 2.21
C THR A 71 20.68 15.91 3.11
N GLY A 72 20.87 16.04 4.43
CA GLY A 72 20.43 15.04 5.40
C GLY A 72 18.91 14.89 5.47
N TYR A 73 18.14 15.96 5.25
CA TYR A 73 16.68 15.88 5.12
C TYR A 73 16.26 15.11 3.86
N ILE A 74 16.86 15.41 2.70
CA ILE A 74 16.56 14.73 1.43
C ILE A 74 16.87 13.24 1.52
N GLU A 75 18.00 12.86 2.13
CA GLU A 75 18.38 11.45 2.30
C GLU A 75 17.38 10.70 3.18
N ARG A 76 16.94 11.29 4.31
CA ARG A 76 15.89 10.72 5.16
C ARG A 76 14.58 10.51 4.40
N MET A 77 14.12 11.54 3.67
CA MET A 77 12.90 11.44 2.86
C MET A 77 13.00 10.38 1.76
N LYS A 78 14.17 10.25 1.12
CA LYS A 78 14.43 9.19 0.12
C LYS A 78 14.37 7.80 0.75
N PHE A 79 14.98 7.63 1.93
CA PHE A 79 14.97 6.37 2.66
C PHE A 79 13.56 5.97 3.10
N GLU A 80 12.79 6.90 3.68
CA GLU A 80 11.40 6.66 4.06
C GLU A 80 10.52 6.27 2.86
N ARG A 81 10.65 6.99 1.74
CA ARG A 81 9.95 6.64 0.50
C ARG A 81 10.33 5.25 -0.01
N SER A 82 11.62 4.91 0.01
CA SER A 82 12.11 3.59 -0.41
C SER A 82 11.52 2.48 0.45
N ASN A 83 11.43 2.68 1.77
CA ASN A 83 10.84 1.71 2.69
C ASN A 83 9.34 1.52 2.47
N LEU A 84 8.61 2.60 2.20
CA LEU A 84 7.18 2.52 1.88
C LEU A 84 6.94 1.77 0.56
N LEU A 85 7.78 2.02 -0.46
CA LEU A 85 7.71 1.30 -1.73
C LEU A 85 8.04 -0.18 -1.58
N ASP A 86 9.07 -0.53 -0.79
CA ASP A 86 9.41 -1.94 -0.51
C ASP A 86 8.27 -2.66 0.23
N ARG A 87 7.67 -2.01 1.23
CA ARG A 87 6.51 -2.58 1.93
C ARG A 87 5.32 -2.77 0.99
N SER A 88 5.03 -1.78 0.14
CA SER A 88 3.96 -1.86 -0.86
C SER A 88 4.21 -2.99 -1.85
N ALA A 89 5.43 -3.12 -2.37
CA ALA A 89 5.82 -4.20 -3.26
C ALA A 89 5.65 -5.59 -2.62
N LYS A 90 6.06 -5.74 -1.35
CA LYS A 90 5.89 -6.99 -0.58
C LYS A 90 4.42 -7.32 -0.34
N LEU A 91 3.58 -6.34 -0.04
CA LEU A 91 2.14 -6.54 0.12
C LEU A 91 1.50 -6.99 -1.20
N ASN A 92 1.82 -6.33 -2.31
CA ASN A 92 1.32 -6.71 -3.62
C ASN A 92 1.79 -8.13 -4.01
N GLN A 93 3.05 -8.47 -3.72
CA GLN A 93 3.55 -9.83 -3.97
C GLN A 93 2.75 -10.87 -3.18
N ARG A 94 2.46 -10.62 -1.89
CA ARG A 94 1.61 -11.50 -1.09
C ARG A 94 0.20 -11.60 -1.63
N GLU A 95 -0.39 -10.48 -2.07
CA GLU A 95 -1.70 -10.46 -2.72
C GLU A 95 -1.72 -11.40 -3.95
N PHE A 96 -0.70 -11.36 -4.80
CA PHE A 96 -0.58 -12.26 -5.97
C PHE A 96 -0.43 -13.74 -5.60
N GLU A 97 0.22 -14.06 -4.47
CA GLU A 97 0.36 -15.45 -3.99
C GLU A 97 -0.99 -16.00 -3.47
N ILE A 98 -1.78 -15.15 -2.82
CA ILE A 98 -2.96 -15.55 -2.06
C ILE A 98 -4.21 -15.61 -2.93
N ILE A 99 -4.37 -14.70 -3.89
CA ILE A 99 -5.58 -14.64 -4.75
C ILE A 99 -5.88 -15.98 -5.44
N PRO A 100 -4.90 -16.67 -6.07
CA PRO A 100 -5.16 -17.97 -6.69
C PRO A 100 -5.63 -19.03 -5.69
N ALA A 101 -5.11 -19.02 -4.46
CA ALA A 101 -5.51 -19.94 -3.42
C ALA A 101 -6.97 -19.72 -3.00
N ILE A 102 -7.36 -18.46 -2.74
CA ILE A 102 -8.74 -18.09 -2.42
C ILE A 102 -9.66 -18.42 -3.59
N TRP A 103 -9.28 -18.05 -4.81
CA TRP A 103 -10.09 -18.30 -6.01
C TRP A 103 -10.36 -19.78 -6.21
N ASN A 104 -9.34 -20.63 -6.13
CA ASN A 104 -9.50 -22.09 -6.26
C ASN A 104 -10.42 -22.68 -5.18
N ALA A 105 -10.30 -22.19 -3.94
CA ALA A 105 -11.18 -22.61 -2.85
C ALA A 105 -12.63 -22.14 -3.06
N ALA A 106 -12.82 -20.90 -3.54
CA ALA A 106 -14.13 -20.33 -3.86
C ALA A 106 -14.81 -21.09 -5.00
N THR A 107 -14.09 -21.36 -6.09
CA THR A 107 -14.57 -22.19 -7.22
C THR A 107 -14.98 -23.58 -6.75
N SER A 108 -14.16 -24.22 -5.93
CA SER A 108 -14.46 -25.56 -5.40
C SER A 108 -15.71 -25.55 -4.53
N ALA A 109 -15.84 -24.57 -3.63
CA ALA A 109 -17.00 -24.42 -2.76
C ALA A 109 -18.27 -24.08 -3.54
N HIS A 110 -18.18 -23.16 -4.52
CA HIS A 110 -19.28 -22.78 -5.41
C HIS A 110 -19.86 -24.00 -6.12
N TYR A 111 -19.05 -24.79 -6.83
CA TYR A 111 -19.55 -25.95 -7.56
C TYR A 111 -20.01 -27.08 -6.63
N ALA A 112 -19.36 -27.27 -5.47
CA ALA A 112 -19.80 -28.25 -4.49
C ALA A 112 -21.19 -27.90 -3.92
N VAL A 113 -21.43 -26.62 -3.61
CA VAL A 113 -22.73 -26.12 -3.15
C VAL A 113 -23.77 -26.17 -4.26
N LEU A 114 -23.46 -25.77 -5.50
CA LEU A 114 -24.40 -25.90 -6.62
C LEU A 114 -24.84 -27.33 -6.85
N ARG A 115 -23.91 -28.30 -6.82
CA ARG A 115 -24.24 -29.73 -6.95
C ARG A 115 -25.09 -30.22 -5.77
N LEU A 116 -24.79 -29.75 -4.56
CA LEU A 116 -25.57 -30.07 -3.35
C LEU A 116 -27.02 -29.60 -3.49
N ILE A 117 -27.22 -28.35 -3.92
CA ILE A 117 -28.54 -27.73 -4.04
C ILE A 117 -29.21 -27.93 -5.40
N SER A 118 -28.69 -28.75 -6.30
CA SER A 118 -29.33 -28.95 -7.61
C SER A 118 -30.76 -29.49 -7.46
N ARG A 119 -31.73 -28.89 -8.15
CA ARG A 119 -33.13 -29.41 -8.22
C ARG A 119 -33.18 -30.74 -8.97
N TRP A 120 -32.30 -30.89 -9.95
CA TRP A 120 -32.20 -32.09 -10.77
C TRP A 120 -30.98 -32.90 -10.30
N GLN A 121 -31.24 -33.90 -9.47
CA GLN A 121 -30.26 -34.90 -9.10
C GLN A 121 -30.72 -36.23 -9.69
N GLU A 122 -30.08 -36.67 -10.78
CA GLU A 122 -30.36 -37.98 -11.36
C GLU A 122 -29.83 -39.07 -10.41
N GLY A 123 -30.75 -39.64 -9.63
CA GLY A 123 -30.45 -40.79 -8.79
C GLY A 123 -30.20 -42.02 -9.64
N THR A 124 -29.14 -42.75 -9.34
CA THR A 124 -28.89 -44.07 -9.93
C THR A 124 -30.01 -45.03 -9.49
N ASN A 125 -30.79 -45.55 -10.44
CA ASN A 125 -31.84 -46.52 -10.15
C ASN A 125 -31.24 -47.92 -9.95
N ILE A 126 -30.81 -48.21 -8.73
CA ILE A 126 -30.17 -49.49 -8.37
C ILE A 126 -31.15 -50.65 -8.47
N HIS A 127 -32.45 -50.43 -8.26
CA HIS A 127 -33.47 -51.46 -8.37
C HIS A 127 -33.46 -52.16 -9.75
N LYS A 128 -33.05 -51.47 -10.82
CA LYS A 128 -32.97 -52.03 -12.18
C LYS A 128 -31.60 -52.64 -12.52
N MET A 129 -30.64 -52.58 -11.61
CA MET A 129 -29.29 -53.11 -11.83
C MET A 129 -29.24 -54.61 -11.54
N THR A 130 -28.41 -55.33 -12.30
CA THR A 130 -28.04 -56.70 -11.95
C THR A 130 -27.14 -56.70 -10.72
N GLU A 131 -27.12 -57.81 -9.97
CA GLU A 131 -26.29 -57.89 -8.76
C GLU A 131 -24.79 -57.70 -9.07
N ALA A 132 -24.33 -58.17 -10.23
CA ALA A 132 -22.95 -57.96 -10.68
C ALA A 132 -22.63 -56.46 -10.91
N HIS A 133 -23.55 -55.69 -11.51
CA HIS A 133 -23.36 -54.25 -11.69
C HIS A 133 -23.44 -53.50 -10.36
N PHE A 134 -24.32 -53.95 -9.45
CA PHE A 134 -24.44 -53.37 -8.13
C PHE A 134 -23.15 -53.54 -7.30
N GLU A 135 -22.55 -54.72 -7.28
CA GLU A 135 -21.27 -54.93 -6.58
C GLU A 135 -20.12 -54.15 -7.22
N ALA A 136 -20.11 -53.99 -8.56
CA ALA A 136 -19.17 -53.11 -9.23
C ALA A 136 -19.33 -51.65 -8.79
N LEU A 137 -20.58 -51.15 -8.72
CA LEU A 137 -20.90 -49.82 -8.22
C LEU A 137 -20.43 -49.63 -6.76
N LEU A 138 -20.69 -50.61 -5.89
CA LEU A 138 -20.26 -50.55 -4.49
C LEU A 138 -18.73 -50.54 -4.35
N LYS A 139 -18.02 -51.27 -5.22
CA LYS A 139 -16.56 -51.32 -5.22
C LYS A 139 -15.94 -49.95 -5.49
N ASP A 140 -16.46 -49.22 -6.46
CA ASP A 140 -15.94 -47.91 -6.88
C ASP A 140 -16.52 -46.74 -6.05
N SER A 141 -17.53 -47.01 -5.22
CA SER A 141 -18.16 -46.01 -4.35
C SER A 141 -17.25 -45.58 -3.18
N PRO A 142 -17.20 -44.27 -2.83
CA PRO A 142 -16.47 -43.73 -1.68
C PRO A 142 -17.14 -44.03 -0.32
N MET A 143 -18.15 -44.90 -0.29
CA MET A 143 -18.85 -45.33 0.91
C MET A 143 -17.94 -46.17 1.82
N LYS A 144 -18.22 -46.16 3.12
CA LYS A 144 -17.57 -47.04 4.10
C LYS A 144 -18.12 -48.46 3.97
N GLU A 145 -17.35 -49.46 4.36
CA GLU A 145 -17.75 -50.86 4.16
C GLU A 145 -19.07 -51.21 4.87
N HIS A 146 -19.32 -50.69 6.08
CA HIS A 146 -20.59 -50.93 6.77
C HIS A 146 -21.80 -50.35 6.03
N GLU A 147 -21.66 -49.19 5.38
CA GLU A 147 -22.72 -48.58 4.56
C GLU A 147 -23.00 -49.45 3.32
N LYS A 148 -21.94 -50.06 2.75
CA LYS A 148 -22.05 -51.02 1.63
C LYS A 148 -22.77 -52.30 2.09
N ASP A 149 -22.45 -52.81 3.26
CA ASP A 149 -23.11 -54.00 3.83
C ASP A 149 -24.60 -53.74 4.12
N GLU A 150 -24.94 -52.57 4.66
CA GLU A 150 -26.33 -52.15 4.85
C GLU A 150 -27.09 -52.06 3.51
N LEU A 151 -26.44 -51.56 2.46
CA LEU A 151 -27.00 -51.53 1.10
C LEU A 151 -27.23 -52.94 0.53
N ARG A 152 -26.30 -53.88 0.76
CA ARG A 152 -26.43 -55.29 0.36
C ARG A 152 -27.63 -55.96 1.03
N GLY A 153 -27.89 -55.62 2.30
CA GLY A 153 -29.03 -56.12 3.07
C GLY A 153 -30.39 -55.60 2.60
N LYS A 154 -30.45 -54.50 1.85
CA LYS A 154 -31.68 -53.92 1.30
C LYS A 154 -32.00 -54.50 -0.07
N THR A 155 -33.28 -54.57 -0.43
CA THR A 155 -33.73 -55.09 -1.73
C THR A 155 -34.69 -54.13 -2.43
N GLY A 156 -34.83 -54.30 -3.75
CA GLY A 156 -35.82 -53.59 -4.53
C GLY A 156 -35.71 -52.06 -4.43
N TYR A 157 -36.83 -51.42 -4.12
CA TYR A 157 -36.93 -49.96 -4.03
C TYR A 157 -36.22 -49.37 -2.81
N GLU A 158 -36.20 -50.09 -1.69
CA GLU A 158 -35.54 -49.65 -0.44
C GLU A 158 -34.04 -49.44 -0.65
N ARG A 159 -33.41 -50.29 -1.48
CA ARG A 159 -32.00 -50.17 -1.87
C ARG A 159 -31.75 -48.86 -2.61
N THR A 160 -32.61 -48.51 -3.57
CA THR A 160 -32.50 -47.25 -4.34
C THR A 160 -32.72 -46.03 -3.45
N THR A 161 -33.73 -46.05 -2.57
CA THR A 161 -34.01 -44.95 -1.65
C THR A 161 -32.84 -44.71 -0.70
N TYR A 162 -32.36 -45.77 -0.03
CA TYR A 162 -31.25 -45.66 0.91
C TYR A 162 -29.95 -45.19 0.25
N TYR A 163 -29.64 -45.69 -0.96
CA TYR A 163 -28.49 -45.19 -1.72
C TYR A 163 -28.62 -43.71 -2.08
N SER A 164 -29.82 -43.26 -2.46
CA SER A 164 -30.07 -41.85 -2.81
C SER A 164 -29.88 -40.94 -1.60
N GLU A 165 -30.33 -41.36 -0.42
CA GLU A 165 -30.09 -40.68 0.85
C GLU A 165 -28.59 -40.60 1.17
N LEU A 166 -27.87 -41.73 1.10
CA LEU A 166 -26.42 -41.77 1.30
C LEU A 166 -25.67 -40.84 0.34
N GLN A 167 -26.06 -40.81 -0.93
CA GLN A 167 -25.50 -39.88 -1.91
C GLN A 167 -25.74 -38.41 -1.53
N GLY A 168 -26.89 -38.09 -0.94
CA GLY A 168 -27.17 -36.77 -0.36
C GLY A 168 -26.17 -36.41 0.75
N TRP A 169 -25.95 -37.32 1.70
CA TRP A 169 -24.99 -37.13 2.79
C TRP A 169 -23.54 -37.01 2.31
N LEU A 170 -23.14 -37.78 1.29
CA LEU A 170 -21.82 -37.66 0.67
C LEU A 170 -21.61 -36.30 0.03
N ARG A 171 -22.59 -35.79 -0.73
CA ARG A 171 -22.55 -34.44 -1.31
C ARG A 171 -22.46 -33.36 -0.21
N LEU A 172 -23.22 -33.53 0.87
CA LEU A 172 -23.18 -32.60 2.01
C LEU A 172 -21.78 -32.55 2.64
N ARG A 173 -21.14 -33.71 2.84
CA ARG A 173 -19.77 -33.80 3.37
C ARG A 173 -18.77 -33.12 2.43
N GLU A 174 -18.86 -33.36 1.13
CA GLU A 174 -17.96 -32.76 0.14
C GLU A 174 -18.13 -31.22 0.08
N ALA A 175 -19.37 -30.72 0.12
CA ALA A 175 -19.65 -29.29 0.22
C ALA A 175 -19.10 -28.70 1.52
N ASN A 176 -19.25 -29.39 2.66
CA ASN A 176 -18.66 -28.96 3.93
C ASN A 176 -17.14 -28.80 3.83
N GLU A 177 -16.45 -29.82 3.31
CA GLU A 177 -15.00 -29.78 3.13
C GLU A 177 -14.55 -28.64 2.20
N ALA A 178 -15.30 -28.37 1.14
CA ALA A 178 -15.03 -27.25 0.24
C ALA A 178 -15.25 -25.89 0.91
N VAL A 179 -16.34 -25.71 1.66
CA VAL A 179 -16.66 -24.48 2.41
C VAL A 179 -15.62 -24.23 3.51
N VAL A 180 -15.20 -25.27 4.25
CA VAL A 180 -14.14 -25.16 5.25
C VAL A 180 -12.82 -24.71 4.62
N ARG A 181 -12.44 -25.29 3.47
CA ARG A 181 -11.25 -24.85 2.73
C ARG A 181 -11.34 -23.39 2.27
N LEU A 182 -12.51 -22.96 1.80
CA LEU A 182 -12.75 -21.55 1.47
C LEU A 182 -12.58 -20.64 2.70
N ASN A 183 -13.11 -21.06 3.86
CA ASN A 183 -12.94 -20.30 5.10
C ASN A 183 -11.47 -20.17 5.50
N ILE A 184 -10.71 -21.26 5.46
CA ILE A 184 -9.27 -21.22 5.77
C ILE A 184 -8.53 -20.29 4.80
N ALA A 185 -8.76 -20.45 3.49
CA ALA A 185 -8.10 -19.62 2.48
C ALA A 185 -8.43 -18.12 2.63
N THR A 186 -9.68 -17.79 2.97
CA THR A 186 -10.09 -16.39 3.20
C THR A 186 -9.49 -15.83 4.49
N GLU A 187 -9.55 -16.54 5.61
CA GLU A 187 -8.96 -16.08 6.88
C GLU A 187 -7.44 -15.88 6.78
N GLU A 188 -6.72 -16.78 6.10
CA GLU A 188 -5.27 -16.67 5.91
C GLU A 188 -4.89 -15.52 4.95
N GLY A 189 -5.78 -15.21 4.01
CA GLY A 189 -5.44 -14.36 2.87
C GLY A 189 -5.95 -12.92 2.91
N THR A 190 -7.09 -12.69 3.56
CA THR A 190 -7.85 -11.43 3.52
C THR A 190 -7.07 -10.22 4.01
N ILE A 191 -6.15 -10.38 4.97
CA ILE A 191 -5.33 -9.28 5.51
C ILE A 191 -4.38 -8.65 4.48
N PHE A 192 -4.09 -9.36 3.39
CA PHE A 192 -3.18 -8.90 2.33
C PHE A 192 -3.93 -8.35 1.11
N LEU A 193 -5.26 -8.46 1.08
CA LEU A 193 -6.08 -8.01 -0.04
C LEU A 193 -6.37 -6.52 0.05
N GLN A 194 -6.46 -5.88 -1.11
CA GLN A 194 -7.01 -4.54 -1.21
C GLN A 194 -8.47 -4.53 -0.76
N PRO A 195 -8.96 -3.47 -0.07
CA PRO A 195 -10.31 -3.45 0.52
C PRO A 195 -11.43 -3.81 -0.46
N GLU A 196 -11.36 -3.32 -1.70
CA GLU A 196 -12.36 -3.66 -2.72
C GLU A 196 -12.32 -5.15 -3.12
N THR A 197 -11.12 -5.74 -3.24
CA THR A 197 -10.96 -7.17 -3.56
C THR A 197 -11.46 -8.03 -2.40
N HIS A 198 -11.15 -7.63 -1.16
CA HIS A 198 -11.66 -8.23 0.05
C HIS A 198 -13.20 -8.27 0.06
N ASP A 199 -13.85 -7.12 -0.12
CA ASP A 199 -15.31 -7.01 0.00
C ASP A 199 -16.05 -7.86 -1.04
N ARG A 200 -15.51 -7.96 -2.25
CA ARG A 200 -16.08 -8.81 -3.32
C ARG A 200 -15.93 -10.30 -3.03
N ILE A 201 -14.77 -10.73 -2.53
CA ILE A 201 -14.53 -12.12 -2.11
C ILE A 201 -15.42 -12.46 -0.92
N GLN A 202 -15.55 -11.54 0.03
CA GLN A 202 -16.38 -11.73 1.21
C GLN A 202 -17.86 -11.88 0.84
N ALA A 203 -18.36 -11.07 -0.09
CA ALA A 203 -19.74 -11.15 -0.57
C ALA A 203 -20.10 -12.55 -1.11
N ILE A 204 -19.30 -13.10 -2.03
CA ILE A 204 -19.56 -14.45 -2.58
C ILE A 204 -19.38 -15.53 -1.50
N THR A 205 -18.40 -15.36 -0.61
CA THR A 205 -18.12 -16.32 0.46
C THR A 205 -19.29 -16.40 1.44
N ASP A 206 -19.88 -15.26 1.80
CA ASP A 206 -21.05 -15.20 2.67
C ASP A 206 -22.29 -15.79 1.99
N SER A 207 -22.46 -15.55 0.68
CA SER A 207 -23.50 -16.17 -0.13
C SER A 207 -23.40 -17.71 -0.09
N ILE A 208 -22.22 -18.26 -0.39
CA ILE A 208 -21.92 -19.71 -0.31
C ILE A 208 -22.19 -20.27 1.09
N ARG A 209 -21.68 -19.60 2.14
CA ARG A 209 -21.80 -20.04 3.54
C ARG A 209 -23.27 -20.11 3.97
N LYS A 210 -24.05 -19.06 3.70
CA LYS A 210 -25.47 -18.98 4.07
C LYS A 210 -26.26 -20.09 3.40
N THR A 211 -26.08 -20.30 2.10
CA THR A 211 -26.77 -21.36 1.36
C THR A 211 -26.40 -22.75 1.86
N TYR A 212 -25.11 -23.01 2.09
CA TYR A 212 -24.65 -24.28 2.65
C TYR A 212 -25.23 -24.53 4.06
N GLN A 213 -25.16 -23.54 4.96
CA GLN A 213 -25.67 -23.67 6.32
C GLN A 213 -27.17 -23.92 6.36
N TYR A 214 -27.93 -23.19 5.53
CA TYR A 214 -29.37 -23.38 5.41
C TYR A 214 -29.72 -24.78 4.91
N PHE A 215 -29.11 -25.24 3.81
CA PHE A 215 -29.32 -26.59 3.29
C PHE A 215 -28.94 -27.69 4.30
N ARG A 216 -27.80 -27.52 4.98
CA ARG A 216 -27.35 -28.43 6.05
C ARG A 216 -28.38 -28.52 7.17
N ASN A 217 -28.88 -27.38 7.64
CA ASN A 217 -29.85 -27.35 8.74
C ASN A 217 -31.16 -28.03 8.32
N ASN A 218 -31.64 -27.80 7.11
CA ASN A 218 -32.85 -28.48 6.60
C ASN A 218 -32.66 -30.00 6.51
N MET A 219 -31.48 -30.47 6.06
CA MET A 219 -31.17 -31.90 6.03
C MET A 219 -31.05 -32.53 7.42
N VAL A 220 -30.47 -31.83 8.40
CA VAL A 220 -30.20 -32.39 9.73
C VAL A 220 -31.42 -32.33 10.65
N PHE A 221 -32.22 -31.27 10.53
CA PHE A 221 -33.35 -31.01 11.42
C PHE A 221 -34.71 -31.20 10.76
N GLU A 222 -34.74 -31.64 9.49
CA GLU A 222 -35.98 -31.88 8.73
C GLU A 222 -36.92 -30.66 8.73
N LEU A 223 -36.35 -29.46 8.62
CA LEU A 223 -37.12 -28.22 8.59
C LEU A 223 -37.87 -28.13 7.24
N ASP A 224 -39.20 -28.25 7.29
CA ASP A 224 -40.09 -28.14 6.11
C ASP A 224 -40.60 -26.71 5.89
N GLU A 225 -40.16 -25.74 6.70
CA GLU A 225 -40.59 -24.35 6.56
C GLU A 225 -39.84 -23.67 5.43
N LYS A 226 -40.57 -23.43 4.32
CA LYS A 226 -40.10 -22.52 3.27
C LYS A 226 -40.12 -21.08 3.78
N LEU A 227 -38.95 -20.48 3.90
CA LEU A 227 -38.82 -19.05 4.13
C LEU A 227 -39.18 -18.26 2.87
N GLU A 228 -39.66 -17.03 3.05
CA GLU A 228 -39.96 -16.09 1.96
C GLU A 228 -38.68 -15.71 1.18
N ASP A 229 -37.51 -15.73 1.82
CA ASP A 229 -36.18 -15.53 1.23
C ASP A 229 -35.32 -16.78 1.44
N ASP A 230 -35.64 -17.87 0.73
CA ASP A 230 -34.89 -19.13 0.79
C ASP A 230 -33.47 -18.93 0.23
N PRO A 231 -32.40 -19.05 1.06
CA PRO A 231 -31.02 -18.88 0.62
C PRO A 231 -30.60 -19.83 -0.52
N ILE A 232 -31.28 -20.96 -0.70
CA ILE A 232 -31.05 -21.89 -1.80
C ILE A 232 -31.60 -21.32 -3.10
N ASP A 233 -32.85 -20.87 -3.11
CA ASP A 233 -33.47 -20.33 -4.33
C ASP A 233 -32.77 -19.03 -4.75
N ARG A 234 -32.47 -18.15 -3.79
CA ARG A 234 -31.65 -16.97 -4.04
C ARG A 234 -30.31 -17.33 -4.67
N TYR A 235 -29.58 -18.30 -4.11
CA TYR A 235 -28.27 -18.67 -4.64
C TYR A 235 -28.35 -19.33 -6.02
N ARG A 236 -29.42 -20.06 -6.32
CA ARG A 236 -29.66 -20.58 -7.69
C ARG A 236 -29.90 -19.45 -8.69
N GLU A 237 -30.57 -18.38 -8.27
CA GLU A 237 -30.89 -17.24 -9.13
C GLU A 237 -29.68 -16.33 -9.37
N VAL A 238 -28.93 -15.97 -8.31
CA VAL A 238 -27.88 -14.94 -8.41
C VAL A 238 -26.47 -15.47 -8.15
N GLY A 239 -26.30 -16.69 -7.65
CA GLY A 239 -25.00 -17.20 -7.21
C GLY A 239 -23.99 -17.40 -8.35
N ASP A 240 -24.44 -17.82 -9.54
CA ASP A 240 -23.56 -17.88 -10.72
C ASP A 240 -23.18 -16.46 -11.19
N ASP A 241 -24.13 -15.53 -11.21
CA ASP A 241 -23.85 -14.12 -11.57
C ASP A 241 -22.83 -13.48 -10.61
N GLU A 242 -22.97 -13.68 -9.30
CA GLU A 242 -22.01 -13.22 -8.29
C GLU A 242 -20.62 -13.85 -8.50
N TYR A 243 -20.57 -15.15 -8.80
CA TYR A 243 -19.33 -15.88 -9.09
C TYR A 243 -18.65 -15.37 -10.36
N GLN A 244 -19.39 -15.23 -11.46
CA GLN A 244 -18.87 -14.70 -12.73
C GLN A 244 -18.44 -13.24 -12.60
N ALA A 245 -19.16 -12.44 -11.82
CA ALA A 245 -18.79 -11.05 -11.54
C ALA A 245 -17.44 -10.97 -10.80
N LEU A 246 -17.21 -11.83 -9.80
CA LEU A 246 -15.90 -11.93 -9.15
C LEU A 246 -14.82 -12.41 -10.12
N ALA A 247 -15.09 -13.44 -10.92
CA ALA A 247 -14.14 -13.95 -11.91
C ALA A 247 -13.69 -12.86 -12.90
N LYS A 248 -14.66 -12.09 -13.40
CA LYS A 248 -14.42 -10.96 -14.30
C LYS A 248 -13.59 -9.89 -13.61
N TYR A 249 -13.95 -9.49 -12.40
CA TYR A 249 -13.21 -8.50 -11.62
C TYR A 249 -11.74 -8.91 -11.41
N LEU A 250 -11.49 -10.15 -10.98
CA LEU A 250 -10.13 -10.64 -10.75
C LEU A 250 -9.32 -10.68 -12.05
N ARG A 251 -9.94 -11.11 -13.16
CA ARG A 251 -9.29 -11.10 -14.48
C ARG A 251 -8.93 -9.69 -14.93
N GLU A 252 -9.87 -8.76 -14.81
CA GLU A 252 -9.69 -7.36 -15.22
C GLU A 252 -8.57 -6.69 -14.40
N ARG A 253 -8.55 -6.95 -13.09
CA ARG A 253 -7.60 -6.36 -12.15
C ARG A 253 -6.19 -6.94 -12.24
N TYR A 254 -6.06 -8.25 -12.33
CA TYR A 254 -4.76 -8.93 -12.18
C TYR A 254 -4.18 -9.48 -13.49
N TRP A 255 -4.97 -9.63 -14.55
CA TRP A 255 -4.54 -10.33 -15.77
C TRP A 255 -4.47 -9.46 -17.00
N THR A 256 -5.42 -8.54 -17.20
CA THR A 256 -5.43 -7.69 -18.39
C THR A 256 -4.46 -6.51 -18.33
N GLY A 257 -3.42 -6.61 -17.48
CA GLY A 257 -2.23 -5.76 -17.44
C GLY A 257 -2.54 -4.32 -17.81
N ASP A 258 -2.97 -3.56 -16.81
CA ASP A 258 -3.50 -2.19 -16.86
C ASP A 258 -2.80 -1.24 -17.85
N ASP A 259 -3.04 -1.42 -19.16
CA ASP A 259 -2.54 -0.55 -20.24
C ASP A 259 -3.22 0.84 -20.15
N LYS A 260 -4.26 0.95 -19.30
CA LYS A 260 -5.04 2.17 -19.06
C LYS A 260 -4.46 3.08 -17.99
N THR A 261 -3.57 2.61 -17.11
CA THR A 261 -2.90 3.51 -16.14
C THR A 261 -1.73 4.28 -16.77
N ALA A 262 -1.16 3.77 -17.86
CA ALA A 262 -0.17 4.51 -18.67
C ALA A 262 -0.76 5.80 -19.30
N GLU A 263 -2.05 5.79 -19.70
CA GLU A 263 -2.71 6.97 -20.28
C GLU A 263 -3.16 8.02 -19.24
N ARG A 264 -3.24 7.68 -17.94
CA ARG A 264 -3.64 8.63 -16.89
C ARG A 264 -2.47 9.36 -16.23
N SER A 265 -1.23 9.00 -16.57
CA SER A 265 -0.02 9.60 -16.01
C SER A 265 0.83 10.37 -17.04
N ALA A 266 0.31 10.54 -18.27
CA ALA A 266 0.78 11.48 -19.29
C ALA A 266 -0.15 12.71 -19.35
#